data_AF-A0AAV0FH97-F1
#
_entry.id   AF-A0AAV0FH97-F1
#
_cell.length_a   1.000
_cell.length_b   1.000
_cell.length_c   1.000
_cell.angle_alpha   90.00
_cell.angle_beta   90.00
_cell.angle_gamma   90.00
#
_symmetry.space_group_name_H-M   'P 1'
#
loop_
_entity.id
_entity.type
_entity.pdbx_description
1 polymer ?
#
loop_
_entity_poly.entity_id
_entity_poly.type
_entity_poly.pdbx_seq_one_letter_code
_entity_poly.pdbx_strand_id
1 'polypeptide(L)'
;MFDYHRQHGIEIRIARIDDGRVVSNFLAQAIRDEPLTVQLPGTQTHMVDGLIRLMEGEHTGPINIGDPGEFTMLELADTVKEMINEEVKIIKVENTPDDPRQRKPDITKAKELLGWEPKVNLRDGIPLMEEDFRGRLGIPRKT
;
A
#
# COMPACT_ATOMS: atom_id res chain seq x y z
N MET A 1 -22.41 9.26 8.16
CA MET A 1 -21.96 9.87 6.89
C MET A 1 -23.03 9.71 5.79
N PHE A 2 -23.45 8.48 5.44
CA PHE A 2 -24.59 8.28 4.53
C PHE A 2 -25.90 8.93 5.00
N ASP A 3 -26.20 8.86 6.30
CA ASP A 3 -27.36 9.57 6.86
C ASP A 3 -27.27 11.08 6.74
N TYR A 4 -26.06 11.64 6.79
CA TYR A 4 -25.84 13.07 6.64
C TYR A 4 -26.09 13.53 5.20
N HIS A 5 -25.66 12.74 4.21
CA HIS A 5 -26.02 12.96 2.81
C HIS A 5 -27.53 12.85 2.59
N ARG A 6 -28.17 11.81 3.14
CA ARG A 6 -29.63 11.61 3.02
C ARG A 6 -30.45 12.74 3.65
N GLN A 7 -30.00 13.29 4.78
CA GLN A 7 -30.74 14.31 5.53
C GLN A 7 -30.48 15.73 5.05
N HIS A 8 -29.27 16.03 4.55
CA HIS A 8 -28.85 17.40 4.24
C HIS A 8 -28.48 17.63 2.77
N GLY A 9 -28.53 16.60 1.92
CA GLY A 9 -28.17 16.72 0.50
C GLY A 9 -26.69 17.01 0.24
N ILE A 10 -25.84 16.95 1.27
CA ILE A 10 -24.41 17.26 1.18
C ILE A 10 -23.71 16.11 0.47
N GLU A 11 -22.98 16.41 -0.60
CA GLU A 11 -22.18 15.42 -1.30
C GLU A 11 -21.10 14.80 -0.40
N ILE A 12 -21.03 13.47 -0.40
CA ILE A 12 -20.00 12.72 0.32
C ILE A 12 -19.22 11.85 -0.65
N ARG A 13 -17.93 11.67 -0.36
CA ARG A 13 -17.02 10.76 -1.06
C ARG A 13 -16.34 9.88 -0.01
N ILE A 14 -16.32 8.56 -0.24
CA ILE A 14 -15.77 7.60 0.71
C ILE A 14 -14.72 6.74 -0.01
N ALA A 15 -13.45 6.99 0.30
CA ALA A 15 -12.35 6.13 -0.08
C ALA A 15 -12.16 5.03 0.97
N ARG A 16 -12.01 3.79 0.52
CA ARG A 16 -11.47 2.71 1.36
C ARG A 16 -10.01 2.52 1.00
N ILE A 17 -9.15 2.70 1.99
CA ILE A 17 -7.70 2.81 1.87
C ILE A 17 -7.04 1.74 2.72
N ASP A 18 -6.00 1.08 2.19
CA ASP A 18 -5.08 0.29 3.00
C ASP A 18 -3.81 1.13 3.31
N ASP A 19 -3.36 1.09 4.55
CA ASP A 19 -2.43 2.05 5.16
C ASP A 19 -0.94 1.77 4.82
N GLY A 20 -0.66 0.85 3.88
CA GLY A 20 0.68 0.68 3.29
C GLY A 20 1.83 0.36 4.26
N ARG A 21 1.53 -0.03 5.51
CA ARG A 21 2.50 -0.19 6.61
C ARG A 21 3.59 -1.22 6.33
N VAL A 22 3.26 -2.27 5.59
CA VAL A 22 4.15 -3.41 5.36
C VAL A 22 5.38 -3.03 4.53
N VAL A 23 5.19 -2.41 3.38
CA VAL A 23 6.30 -2.09 2.47
C VAL A 23 7.24 -1.09 3.14
N SER A 24 6.67 -0.07 3.79
CA SER A 24 7.42 0.91 4.59
C SER A 24 8.25 0.24 5.70
N ASN A 25 7.69 -0.76 6.38
CA ASN A 25 8.41 -1.51 7.42
C ASN A 25 9.56 -2.33 6.83
N PHE A 26 9.35 -3.06 5.73
CA PHE A 26 10.41 -3.82 5.09
C PHE A 26 11.53 -2.93 4.56
N LEU A 27 11.19 -1.79 3.96
CA LEU A 27 12.18 -0.81 3.51
C LEU A 27 13.02 -0.31 4.67
N ALA A 28 12.37 0.12 5.76
CA ALA A 28 13.07 0.61 6.94
C ALA A 28 13.97 -0.46 7.57
N GLN A 29 13.51 -1.72 7.64
CA GLN A 29 14.28 -2.84 8.16
C GLN A 29 15.49 -3.14 7.26
N ALA A 30 15.28 -3.31 5.94
CA ALA A 30 16.34 -3.59 4.98
C ALA A 30 17.41 -2.48 4.95
N ILE A 31 17.00 -1.20 4.99
CA ILE A 31 17.91 -0.05 4.98
C ILE A 31 18.77 -0.01 6.26
N ARG A 32 18.24 -0.47 7.40
CA ARG A 32 18.95 -0.52 8.70
C ARG A 32 19.71 -1.83 8.94
N ASP A 33 19.80 -2.71 7.94
CA ASP A 33 20.35 -4.07 8.09
C ASP A 33 19.62 -4.92 9.15
N GLU A 34 18.35 -4.61 9.43
CA GLU A 34 17.49 -5.36 10.36
C GLU A 34 16.72 -6.47 9.63
N PRO A 35 16.45 -7.62 10.27
CA PRO A 35 15.66 -8.69 9.66
C PRO A 35 14.25 -8.25 9.21
N LEU A 36 13.82 -8.71 8.04
CA LEU A 36 12.46 -8.51 7.54
C LEU A 36 11.48 -9.35 8.34
N THR A 37 10.58 -8.70 9.07
CA THR A 37 9.61 -9.40 9.94
C THR A 37 8.27 -9.58 9.23
N VAL A 38 7.97 -10.80 8.82
CA VAL A 38 6.78 -11.14 8.03
C VAL A 38 5.61 -11.49 8.94
N GLN A 39 4.59 -10.62 8.95
CA GLN A 39 3.23 -10.82 9.48
C GLN A 39 2.23 -10.78 8.30
N LEU A 40 1.20 -11.64 8.26
CA LEU A 40 0.32 -11.81 7.09
C LEU A 40 -1.01 -11.05 7.23
N PRO A 41 -1.54 -10.32 6.21
CA PRO A 41 -0.92 -9.44 5.23
C PRO A 41 -1.48 -7.98 5.26
N GLY A 42 -0.75 -7.06 4.63
CA GLY A 42 -1.18 -5.71 4.24
C GLY A 42 -0.59 -5.31 2.89
N THR A 43 -1.37 -4.67 2.04
CA THR A 43 -0.97 -4.28 0.67
C THR A 43 -0.73 -2.77 0.59
N GLN A 44 0.16 -2.34 -0.30
CA GLN A 44 0.49 -0.93 -0.53
C GLN A 44 -0.14 -0.45 -1.84
N THR A 45 -0.54 0.82 -1.93
CA THR A 45 -0.83 1.46 -3.23
C THR A 45 -0.55 2.96 -3.21
N HIS A 46 -0.18 3.51 -4.36
CA HIS A 46 -0.11 4.95 -4.62
C HIS A 46 -1.54 5.52 -4.75
N MET A 47 -1.94 6.42 -3.84
CA MET A 47 -3.36 6.72 -3.61
C MET A 47 -3.82 8.09 -4.07
N VAL A 48 -2.88 9.03 -4.23
CA VAL A 48 -3.20 10.46 -4.35
C VAL A 48 -4.03 10.75 -5.61
N ASP A 49 -3.66 10.20 -6.76
CA ASP A 49 -4.43 10.37 -8.01
C ASP A 49 -5.84 9.77 -7.92
N GLY A 50 -5.99 8.61 -7.26
CA GLY A 50 -7.29 7.97 -7.06
C GLY A 50 -8.21 8.78 -6.14
N LEU A 51 -7.64 9.42 -5.12
CA LEU A 51 -8.37 10.31 -4.22
C LEU A 51 -8.81 11.61 -4.91
N ILE A 52 -7.96 12.19 -5.77
CA ILE A 52 -8.31 13.39 -6.55
C ILE A 52 -9.47 13.08 -7.49
N ARG A 53 -9.38 12.00 -8.27
CA ARG A 53 -10.45 11.58 -9.18
C ARG A 53 -11.74 11.24 -8.46
N LEU A 54 -11.65 10.63 -7.27
CA LEU A 54 -12.82 10.36 -6.43
C LEU A 54 -13.53 11.66 -6.01
N MET A 55 -12.77 12.70 -5.69
CA MET A 55 -13.32 14.01 -5.32
C MET A 55 -13.95 14.75 -6.51
N GLU A 56 -13.38 14.59 -7.71
CA GLU A 56 -13.87 15.23 -8.94
C GLU A 56 -15.08 14.52 -9.56
N GLY A 57 -15.27 13.21 -9.31
CA GLY A 57 -16.40 12.45 -9.87
C GLY A 57 -17.72 12.68 -9.12
N GLU A 58 -18.87 12.42 -9.76
CA GLU A 58 -20.23 12.60 -9.21
C GLU A 58 -20.77 11.37 -8.46
N HIS A 59 -19.89 10.52 -7.94
CA HIS A 59 -20.28 9.21 -7.40
C HIS A 59 -20.50 9.24 -5.88
N THR A 60 -21.62 8.69 -5.43
CA THR A 60 -21.91 8.47 -4.01
C THR A 60 -21.67 7.01 -3.63
N GLY A 61 -20.88 6.77 -2.57
CA GLY A 61 -20.64 5.42 -2.06
C GLY A 61 -19.16 5.10 -1.85
N PRO A 62 -18.84 3.94 -1.28
CA PRO A 62 -17.46 3.53 -1.06
C PRO A 62 -16.83 3.06 -2.37
N ILE A 63 -15.65 3.59 -2.69
CA ILE A 63 -14.79 3.12 -3.79
C ILE A 63 -13.46 2.65 -3.19
N ASN A 64 -13.06 1.44 -3.54
CA ASN A 64 -11.76 0.88 -3.14
C ASN A 64 -10.68 1.48 -4.04
N ILE A 65 -9.65 2.08 -3.44
CA ILE A 65 -8.48 2.59 -4.14
C ILE A 65 -7.30 1.76 -3.64
N GLY A 66 -6.74 0.92 -4.50
CA GLY A 66 -5.73 -0.05 -4.12
C GLY A 66 -5.12 -0.79 -5.32
N ASP A 67 -4.16 -1.65 -5.04
CA ASP A 67 -3.48 -2.48 -6.03
C ASP A 67 -4.17 -3.87 -6.07
N PRO A 68 -4.74 -4.29 -7.21
CA PRO A 68 -5.29 -5.63 -7.35
C PRO A 68 -4.19 -6.70 -7.52
N GLY A 69 -2.93 -6.29 -7.70
CA GLY A 69 -1.76 -7.15 -7.78
C GLY A 69 -1.65 -8.01 -6.53
N GLU A 70 -1.61 -9.32 -6.75
CA GLU A 70 -1.56 -10.30 -5.66
C GLU A 70 -0.11 -10.70 -5.43
N PHE A 71 0.40 -10.37 -4.24
CA PHE A 71 1.67 -10.84 -3.73
C PHE A 71 1.43 -11.40 -2.34
N THR A 72 2.01 -12.56 -2.07
CA THR A 72 2.18 -13.03 -0.70
C THR A 72 3.16 -12.12 0.03
N MET A 73 3.06 -12.07 1.35
CA MET A 73 4.02 -11.29 2.15
C MET A 73 5.46 -11.79 2.01
N LEU A 74 5.62 -13.08 1.70
CA LEU A 74 6.93 -13.66 1.47
C LEU A 74 7.51 -13.16 0.14
N GLU A 75 6.73 -13.17 -0.95
CA GLU A 75 7.14 -12.60 -2.24
C GLU A 75 7.48 -11.10 -2.12
N LEU A 76 6.72 -10.36 -1.31
CA LEU A 76 6.99 -8.96 -1.03
C LEU A 76 8.31 -8.78 -0.27
N ALA A 77 8.54 -9.57 0.79
CA ALA A 77 9.77 -9.53 1.56
C ALA A 77 10.98 -9.95 0.73
N ASP A 78 10.85 -11.00 -0.09
CA ASP A 78 11.89 -11.45 -1.02
C ASP A 78 12.22 -10.36 -2.06
N THR A 79 11.21 -9.68 -2.61
CA THR A 79 11.41 -8.56 -3.53
C THR A 79 12.17 -7.41 -2.88
N VAL A 80 11.80 -7.01 -1.66
CA VAL A 80 12.50 -5.92 -0.95
C VAL A 80 13.93 -6.31 -0.60
N LYS A 81 14.13 -7.56 -0.15
CA LYS A 81 15.45 -8.13 0.12
C LYS A 81 16.33 -8.07 -1.13
N GLU A 82 15.86 -8.57 -2.26
CA GLU A 82 16.56 -8.56 -3.55
C GLU A 82 16.95 -7.14 -3.97
N MET A 83 16.03 -6.18 -3.81
CA MET A 83 16.21 -4.83 -4.34
C MET A 83 17.03 -3.89 -3.44
N ILE A 84 17.07 -4.14 -2.12
CA ILE A 84 17.68 -3.20 -1.16
C ILE A 84 18.91 -3.82 -0.48
N ASN A 85 18.84 -5.08 -0.06
CA ASN A 85 19.91 -5.71 0.72
C ASN A 85 19.77 -7.25 0.74
N GLU A 86 20.51 -7.95 -0.11
CA GLU A 86 20.43 -9.42 -0.21
C GLU A 86 20.89 -10.16 1.06
N GLU A 87 21.59 -9.48 1.98
CA GLU A 87 22.10 -10.08 3.22
C GLU A 87 21.05 -10.09 4.35
N VAL A 88 19.96 -9.32 4.22
CA VAL A 88 18.92 -9.30 5.24
C VAL A 88 18.21 -10.66 5.34
N LYS A 89 17.99 -11.11 6.58
CA LYS A 89 17.24 -12.34 6.87
C LYS A 89 15.75 -12.06 6.93
N ILE A 90 14.95 -13.01 6.47
CA ILE A 90 13.49 -12.97 6.63
C ILE A 90 13.11 -13.81 7.86
N ILE A 91 12.39 -13.21 8.79
CA ILE A 91 11.88 -13.85 10.01
C ILE A 91 10.35 -13.90 9.92
N LYS A 92 9.79 -15.09 10.14
CA LYS A 92 8.34 -15.31 10.21
C LYS A 92 7.90 -15.24 11.65
N VAL A 93 6.85 -14.46 11.92
CA VAL A 93 6.23 -14.37 13.26
C VAL A 93 4.76 -14.73 13.18
N GLU A 94 4.18 -15.18 14.30
CA GLU A 94 2.76 -15.54 14.33
C GLU A 94 1.86 -14.30 14.15
N ASN A 95 0.73 -14.52 13.51
CA ASN A 95 -0.26 -13.47 13.27
C ASN A 95 -1.10 -13.22 14.51
N THR A 96 -1.62 -12.01 14.67
CA THR A 96 -2.67 -11.81 15.66
C THR A 96 -3.98 -12.45 15.17
N PRO A 97 -4.85 -12.95 16.07
CA PRO A 97 -6.10 -13.59 15.68
C PRO A 97 -7.04 -12.72 14.85
N ASP A 98 -6.95 -11.40 14.99
CA ASP A 98 -7.82 -10.41 14.35
C ASP A 98 -7.32 -9.94 12.98
N ASP A 99 -6.13 -10.37 12.54
CA ASP A 99 -5.57 -9.96 11.26
C ASP A 99 -6.22 -10.71 10.08
N PRO A 100 -6.78 -9.98 9.09
CA PRO A 100 -7.46 -10.60 7.96
C PRO A 100 -6.47 -11.33 7.05
N ARG A 101 -6.67 -12.63 6.80
CA ARG A 101 -5.70 -13.50 6.09
C ARG A 101 -5.44 -13.17 4.61
N GLN A 102 -6.32 -12.39 3.97
CA GLN A 102 -6.18 -11.99 2.56
C GLN A 102 -6.72 -10.57 2.38
N ARG A 103 -5.97 -9.73 1.64
CA ARG A 103 -6.39 -8.38 1.26
C ARG A 103 -6.15 -8.16 -0.22
N LYS A 104 -7.22 -8.29 -1.00
CA LYS A 104 -7.24 -8.01 -2.43
C LYS A 104 -8.37 -7.02 -2.69
N PRO A 105 -8.09 -5.72 -2.85
CA PRO A 105 -9.14 -4.75 -3.12
C PRO A 105 -9.74 -5.03 -4.50
N ASP A 106 -11.05 -5.23 -4.56
CA ASP A 106 -11.78 -5.16 -5.82
C ASP A 106 -11.87 -3.69 -6.26
N ILE A 107 -11.10 -3.33 -7.29
CA ILE A 107 -11.03 -1.97 -7.83
C ILE A 107 -11.89 -1.75 -9.08
N THR A 108 -12.84 -2.67 -9.37
CA THR A 108 -13.74 -2.56 -10.54
C THR A 108 -14.42 -1.19 -10.60
N LYS A 109 -14.93 -0.70 -9.46
CA LYS A 109 -15.54 0.64 -9.37
C LYS A 109 -14.58 1.78 -9.65
N ALA A 110 -13.31 1.66 -9.25
CA ALA A 110 -12.34 2.71 -9.50
C ALA A 110 -12.00 2.79 -11.00
N LYS A 111 -11.94 1.63 -11.68
CA LYS A 111 -11.75 1.57 -13.14
C LYS A 111 -12.95 2.13 -13.89
N GLU A 112 -14.15 1.66 -13.56
CA GLU A 112 -15.38 2.02 -14.30
C GLU A 112 -15.83 3.46 -14.05
N LEU A 113 -15.74 3.93 -12.81
CA LEU A 113 -16.29 5.24 -12.42
C LEU A 113 -15.24 6.36 -12.48
N LEU A 114 -13.98 6.06 -12.14
CA LEU A 114 -12.93 7.08 -12.04
C LEU A 114 -11.92 7.02 -13.19
N GLY A 115 -12.02 6.01 -14.06
CA GLY A 115 -10.99 5.71 -15.05
C GLY A 115 -9.62 5.52 -14.40
N TRP A 116 -9.60 5.01 -13.15
CA TRP A 116 -8.41 4.95 -12.31
C TRP A 116 -7.95 3.51 -12.10
N GLU A 117 -6.64 3.32 -12.22
CA GLU A 117 -5.94 2.12 -11.80
C GLU A 117 -4.50 2.50 -11.39
N PRO A 118 -3.83 1.70 -10.54
CA PRO A 118 -2.44 1.95 -10.18
C PRO A 118 -1.54 1.89 -11.43
N LYS A 119 -0.68 2.90 -11.59
CA LYS A 119 0.24 3.02 -12.75
C LYS A 119 1.67 2.60 -12.44
N VAL A 120 2.05 2.61 -11.17
CA VAL A 120 3.39 2.28 -10.69
C VAL A 120 3.30 0.90 -10.05
N ASN A 121 4.03 -0.07 -10.61
CA ASN A 121 4.13 -1.38 -9.99
C ASN A 121 5.11 -1.35 -8.81
N LEU A 122 5.10 -2.40 -8.00
CA LEU A 122 5.94 -2.51 -6.81
C LEU A 122 7.44 -2.30 -7.10
N ARG A 123 7.98 -2.94 -8.14
CA ARG A 123 9.42 -2.87 -8.46
C ARG A 123 9.83 -1.50 -8.95
N ASP A 124 8.94 -0.76 -9.61
CA ASP A 124 9.19 0.63 -10.00
C ASP A 124 9.07 1.59 -8.81
N GLY A 125 8.19 1.27 -7.84
CA GLY A 125 7.97 2.08 -6.64
C GLY A 125 9.07 1.94 -5.59
N ILE A 126 9.63 0.75 -5.39
CA ILE A 126 10.64 0.47 -4.35
C ILE A 126 11.86 1.41 -4.43
N PRO A 127 12.50 1.64 -5.59
CA PRO A 127 13.65 2.54 -5.68
C PRO A 127 13.34 3.98 -5.26
N LEU A 128 12.15 4.49 -5.63
CA LEU A 128 11.69 5.83 -5.27
C LEU A 128 11.50 5.97 -3.76
N MET A 129 10.93 4.93 -3.14
CA MET A 129 10.75 4.91 -1.70
C MET A 129 12.07 4.71 -0.95
N GLU A 130 12.98 3.87 -1.46
CA GLU A 130 14.30 3.69 -0.86
C GLU A 130 15.05 5.01 -0.77
N GLU A 131 15.05 5.80 -1.86
CA GLU A 131 15.69 7.12 -1.88
C GLU A 131 15.11 8.07 -0.83
N ASP A 132 13.78 8.21 -0.77
CA ASP A 132 13.10 9.04 0.24
C ASP A 132 13.39 8.55 1.67
N PHE A 133 13.31 7.25 1.92
CA PHE A 133 13.56 6.66 3.24
C PHE A 133 15.01 6.87 3.68
N ARG A 134 15.98 6.65 2.79
CA ARG A 134 17.40 6.92 3.07
C ARG A 134 17.65 8.37 3.41
N GLY A 135 17.03 9.30 2.67
CA GLY A 135 17.07 10.73 2.97
C GLY A 135 16.52 11.07 4.35
N ARG A 136 15.36 10.51 4.73
CA ARG A 136 14.73 10.73 6.04
C ARG A 136 15.49 10.08 7.20
N LEU A 137 16.11 8.92 6.97
CA LEU A 137 16.87 8.18 7.97
C LEU A 137 18.33 8.62 8.07
N GLY A 138 18.83 9.40 7.12
CA GLY A 138 20.24 9.81 7.06
C GLY A 138 21.20 8.66 6.75
N ILE A 139 20.73 7.60 6.08
CA ILE A 139 21.52 6.39 5.77
C ILE A 139 21.84 6.38 4.27
N PRO A 140 23.09 6.63 3.84
CA PRO A 140 23.43 6.60 2.41
C PRO A 140 23.34 5.16 1.84
N ARG A 141 23.25 5.04 0.51
CA ARG A 141 23.42 3.74 -0.15
C ARG A 141 24.83 3.22 0.12
N LYS A 142 24.94 1.93 0.45
CA LYS A 142 26.23 1.23 0.48
C LYS A 142 26.70 1.09 -0.97
N THR A 143 27.84 1.71 -1.29
CA THR A 143 28.57 1.56 -2.56
C THR A 143 29.12 0.15 -2.72
#